data_AF-A0A2D8NLP9-F1
#
_entry.id   AF-A0A2D8NLP9-F1
#
_cell.length_a   1.000
_cell.length_b   1.000
_cell.length_c   1.000
_cell.angle_alpha   90.00
_cell.angle_beta   90.00
_cell.angle_gamma   90.00
#
_symmetry.space_group_name_H-M   'P 1'
#
loop_
_entity.id
_entity.type
_entity.pdbx_description
1 polymer ?
#
loop_
_entity_poly.entity_id
_entity_poly.type
_entity_poly.pdbx_seq_one_letter_code
_entity_poly.pdbx_strand_id
1 'polypeptide(L)'
;LGSMMSDVPHTRPISVFAGSENDQVRETLGLERGSYEGPVGILSVLGHAADAAGIPTASLWASVPHYVAGHTPSPKASLALLDRLESLTGIPVGRGSLATEAIAWEATIDAAAADDEEMTEYIRQLEENRDTVDSPEASGDAIAQEFEQYLRRRGDGPSKPGRDDRR
;
A
#
# COMPACT_ATOMS: atom_id res chain seq x y z
N LEU A 1 -8.48 -11.70 0.13
CA LEU A 1 -8.60 -10.40 0.82
C LEU A 1 -8.17 -10.59 2.26
N GLY A 2 -7.48 -9.62 2.84
CA GLY A 2 -7.09 -9.64 4.24
C GLY A 2 -6.78 -8.24 4.76
N SER A 3 -6.38 -8.16 6.01
CA SER A 3 -5.85 -6.95 6.64
C SER A 3 -4.65 -7.29 7.51
N MET A 4 -3.80 -6.30 7.74
CA MET A 4 -2.67 -6.39 8.66
C MET A 4 -2.67 -5.16 9.58
N MET A 5 -2.17 -5.31 10.80
CA MET A 5 -1.93 -4.18 11.69
C MET A 5 -0.69 -3.43 11.19
N SER A 6 -0.72 -2.10 11.23
CA SER A 6 0.30 -1.24 10.63
C SER A 6 0.38 0.12 11.32
N ASP A 7 1.51 0.80 11.11
CA ASP A 7 1.78 2.14 11.62
C ASP A 7 1.19 3.16 10.64
N VAL A 8 -0.14 3.29 10.68
CA VAL A 8 -0.93 4.19 9.82
C VAL A 8 -1.96 4.94 10.66
N PRO A 9 -2.27 6.20 10.33
CA PRO A 9 -3.26 6.99 11.05
C PRO A 9 -4.69 6.56 10.65
N HIS A 10 -5.58 6.44 11.63
CA HIS A 10 -6.98 6.09 11.38
C HIS A 10 -7.78 7.22 10.69
N THR A 11 -7.27 8.46 10.75
CA THR A 11 -7.79 9.73 10.19
C THR A 11 -7.41 9.97 8.72
N ARG A 12 -6.80 8.99 8.03
CA ARG A 12 -6.49 9.03 6.59
C ARG A 12 -7.16 7.88 5.83
N PRO A 13 -7.18 7.89 4.49
CA PRO A 13 -7.67 6.76 3.70
C PRO A 13 -6.87 5.47 4.00
N ILE A 14 -7.56 4.34 4.13
CA ILE A 14 -6.92 3.05 4.38
C ILE A 14 -6.17 2.60 3.12
N SER A 15 -4.85 2.44 3.23
CA SER A 15 -4.00 1.93 2.16
C SER A 15 -4.26 0.44 1.93
N VAL A 16 -4.55 0.07 0.68
CA VAL A 16 -4.73 -1.33 0.26
C VAL A 16 -3.62 -1.74 -0.69
N PHE A 17 -2.70 -2.57 -0.19
CA PHE A 17 -1.69 -3.22 -1.01
C PHE A 17 -2.34 -4.29 -1.89
N ALA A 18 -1.91 -4.38 -3.14
CA ALA A 18 -2.48 -5.29 -4.14
C ALA A 18 -1.35 -5.95 -4.94
N GLY A 19 -1.34 -7.28 -5.02
CA GLY A 19 -0.24 -8.01 -5.67
C GLY A 19 -0.63 -9.42 -6.14
N SER A 20 0.17 -9.94 -7.08
CA SER A 20 -0.03 -11.27 -7.69
C SER A 20 1.29 -11.93 -8.08
N GLU A 21 1.40 -13.24 -7.80
CA GLU A 21 2.49 -14.07 -8.30
C GLU A 21 2.39 -14.34 -9.81
N ASN A 22 1.19 -14.23 -10.38
CA ASN A 22 0.90 -14.54 -11.76
C ASN A 22 1.17 -13.35 -12.69
N ASP A 23 2.06 -13.55 -13.66
CA ASP A 23 2.56 -12.50 -14.55
C ASP A 23 1.47 -11.85 -15.40
N GLN A 24 0.54 -12.65 -15.94
CA GLN A 24 -0.57 -12.15 -16.76
C GLN A 24 -1.55 -11.31 -15.93
N VAL A 25 -1.82 -11.71 -14.69
CA VAL A 25 -2.66 -10.93 -13.76
C VAL A 25 -1.99 -9.60 -13.42
N ARG A 26 -0.66 -9.59 -13.19
CA ARG A 26 0.09 -8.35 -12.95
C ARG A 26 0.00 -7.38 -14.12
N GLU A 27 0.26 -7.85 -15.34
CA GLU A 27 0.17 -7.02 -16.56
C GLU A 27 -1.26 -6.50 -16.79
N THR A 28 -2.27 -7.36 -16.65
CA THR A 28 -3.68 -7.01 -16.92
C THR A 28 -4.25 -6.03 -15.90
N LEU A 29 -3.85 -6.13 -14.63
CA LEU A 29 -4.44 -5.37 -13.51
C LEU A 29 -3.53 -4.26 -12.96
N GLY A 30 -2.33 -4.06 -13.52
CA GLY A 30 -1.34 -3.11 -13.02
C GLY A 30 -0.91 -3.43 -11.58
N LEU A 31 -0.65 -4.71 -11.29
CA LEU A 31 -0.23 -5.18 -9.97
C LEU A 31 1.25 -5.54 -9.92
N GLU A 32 1.83 -5.45 -8.73
CA GLU A 32 3.22 -5.84 -8.48
C GLU A 32 3.33 -7.27 -7.90
N ARG A 33 4.55 -7.80 -7.92
CA ARG A 33 4.91 -9.07 -7.28
C ARG A 33 5.26 -8.79 -5.82
N GLY A 34 4.83 -9.66 -4.90
CA GLY A 34 5.16 -9.49 -3.49
C GLY A 34 6.66 -9.63 -3.24
N SER A 35 7.24 -8.69 -2.50
CA SER A 35 8.66 -8.73 -2.07
C SER A 35 8.84 -9.18 -0.62
N TYR A 36 7.75 -9.53 0.07
CA TYR A 36 7.77 -9.92 1.48
C TYR A 36 8.31 -11.35 1.68
N GLU A 37 9.35 -11.47 2.50
CA GLU A 37 9.87 -12.75 3.00
C GLU A 37 9.62 -12.85 4.51
N GLY A 38 8.94 -13.91 4.96
CA GLY A 38 8.62 -14.13 6.37
C GLY A 38 7.49 -15.14 6.59
N PRO A 39 6.96 -15.24 7.84
CA PRO A 39 5.82 -16.09 8.14
C PRO A 39 4.57 -15.67 7.35
N VAL A 40 3.88 -16.65 6.75
CA VAL A 40 2.67 -16.41 5.94
C VAL A 40 1.46 -17.19 6.47
N GLY A 41 0.27 -16.64 6.23
CA GLY A 41 -1.00 -17.26 6.63
C GLY A 41 -1.58 -18.22 5.58
N ILE A 42 -2.69 -18.87 5.94
CA ILE A 42 -3.41 -19.83 5.08
C ILE A 42 -3.78 -19.27 3.70
N LEU A 43 -4.05 -17.96 3.58
CA LEU A 43 -4.36 -17.32 2.30
C LEU A 43 -3.20 -17.41 1.30
N SER A 44 -1.95 -17.32 1.76
CA SER A 44 -0.78 -17.45 0.89
C SER A 44 -0.57 -18.91 0.44
N VAL A 45 -0.85 -19.87 1.32
CA VAL A 45 -0.83 -21.31 0.99
C VAL A 45 -1.91 -21.63 -0.06
N LEU A 46 -3.11 -21.07 0.09
CA LEU A 46 -4.19 -21.22 -0.90
C LEU A 46 -3.84 -20.54 -2.23
N GLY A 47 -3.23 -19.35 -2.20
CA GLY A 47 -2.76 -18.66 -3.40
C GLY A 47 -1.71 -19.46 -4.16
N HIS A 48 -0.73 -20.02 -3.45
CA HIS A 48 0.31 -20.88 -4.03
C HIS A 48 -0.28 -22.20 -4.60
N ALA A 49 -1.19 -22.83 -3.88
CA ALA A 49 -1.86 -24.05 -4.36
C ALA A 49 -2.76 -23.80 -5.58
N ALA A 50 -3.40 -22.63 -5.65
CA ALA A 50 -4.18 -22.20 -6.81
C ALA A 50 -3.28 -21.93 -8.04
N ASP A 51 -2.17 -21.22 -7.87
CA ASP A 51 -1.21 -20.95 -8.94
C ASP A 51 -0.57 -22.26 -9.48
N ALA A 52 -0.21 -23.19 -8.59
CA ALA A 52 0.24 -24.53 -8.96
C ALA A 52 -0.83 -25.37 -9.70
N ALA A 53 -2.11 -25.05 -9.53
CA ALA A 53 -3.23 -25.64 -10.27
C ALA A 53 -3.60 -24.86 -11.55
N GLY A 54 -2.82 -23.82 -11.92
CA GLY A 54 -3.09 -22.97 -13.07
C GLY A 54 -4.27 -22.00 -12.89
N ILE A 55 -4.65 -21.71 -11.64
CA ILE A 55 -5.72 -20.76 -11.29
C ILE A 55 -5.07 -19.45 -10.86
N PRO A 56 -5.12 -18.37 -11.69
CA PRO A 56 -4.48 -17.11 -11.35
C PRO A 56 -5.13 -16.47 -10.13
N THR A 57 -4.32 -15.91 -9.22
CA THR A 57 -4.82 -15.25 -8.01
C THR A 57 -4.27 -13.83 -7.86
N ALA A 58 -5.04 -12.96 -7.20
CA ALA A 58 -4.59 -11.66 -6.72
C ALA A 58 -4.93 -11.53 -5.24
N SER A 59 -4.08 -10.85 -4.49
CA SER A 59 -4.25 -10.60 -3.06
C SER A 59 -4.41 -9.10 -2.81
N LEU A 60 -5.36 -8.73 -1.94
CA LEU A 60 -5.54 -7.36 -1.44
C LEU A 60 -5.42 -7.38 0.09
N TRP A 61 -4.64 -6.46 0.63
CA TRP A 61 -4.33 -6.33 2.05
C TRP A 61 -4.53 -4.89 2.53
N ALA A 62 -5.50 -4.67 3.42
CA ALA A 62 -5.73 -3.38 4.04
C ALA A 62 -4.79 -3.14 5.23
N SER A 63 -4.19 -1.96 5.28
CA SER A 63 -3.35 -1.49 6.39
C SER A 63 -4.25 -0.90 7.48
N VAL A 64 -4.42 -1.60 8.58
CA VAL A 64 -5.27 -1.18 9.70
C VAL A 64 -4.38 -0.63 10.82
N PRO A 65 -4.68 0.54 11.42
CA PRO A 65 -3.90 1.06 12.54
C PRO A 65 -3.76 0.02 13.65
N HIS A 66 -2.56 -0.24 14.17
CA HIS A 66 -2.38 -1.30 15.17
C HIS A 66 -3.11 -1.01 16.51
N TYR A 67 -3.28 0.27 16.86
CA TYR A 67 -3.92 0.71 18.12
C TYR A 67 -5.44 0.54 18.14
N VAL A 68 -6.10 0.31 16.99
CA VAL A 68 -7.57 0.15 16.91
C VAL A 68 -8.05 -1.30 17.14
N ALA A 69 -7.18 -2.18 17.65
CA ALA A 69 -7.51 -3.60 17.87
C ALA A 69 -8.73 -3.83 18.79
N GLY A 70 -9.03 -2.89 19.71
CA GLY A 70 -10.24 -2.91 20.54
C GLY A 70 -11.54 -2.57 19.78
N HIS A 71 -11.44 -2.01 18.58
CA HIS A 71 -12.55 -1.53 17.75
C HIS A 71 -12.72 -2.37 16.47
N THR A 72 -12.45 -3.68 16.54
CA THR A 72 -12.69 -4.61 15.42
C THR A 72 -14.14 -5.12 15.41
N PRO A 73 -14.76 -5.36 14.24
CA PRO A 73 -14.21 -5.21 12.89
C PRO A 73 -14.14 -3.74 12.43
N SER A 74 -13.25 -3.43 11.49
CA SER A 74 -13.16 -2.09 10.87
C SER A 74 -14.03 -2.00 9.60
N PRO A 75 -15.16 -1.25 9.62
CA PRO A 75 -15.94 -0.97 8.42
C PRO A 75 -15.15 -0.11 7.43
N LYS A 76 -14.29 0.82 7.89
CA LYS A 76 -13.42 1.66 7.05
C LYS A 76 -12.42 0.82 6.23
N ALA A 77 -11.81 -0.20 6.84
CA ALA A 77 -10.93 -1.14 6.11
C ALA A 77 -11.71 -2.04 5.14
N SER A 78 -12.92 -2.45 5.52
CA SER A 78 -13.79 -3.28 4.68
C SER A 78 -14.24 -2.53 3.43
N LEU A 79 -14.61 -1.25 3.59
CA LEU A 79 -14.94 -0.33 2.50
C LEU A 79 -13.78 -0.17 1.52
N ALA A 80 -12.58 0.14 2.02
CA ALA A 80 -11.39 0.31 1.18
C ALA A 80 -11.02 -0.96 0.39
N LEU A 81 -11.19 -2.15 0.98
CA LEU A 81 -11.02 -3.42 0.26
C LEU A 81 -12.03 -3.61 -0.88
N LEU A 82 -13.29 -3.21 -0.68
CA LEU A 82 -14.33 -3.27 -1.71
C LEU A 82 -14.08 -2.24 -2.82
N ASP A 83 -13.65 -1.03 -2.47
CA ASP A 83 -13.29 0.01 -3.43
C ASP A 83 -12.11 -0.42 -4.30
N ARG A 84 -11.06 -1.02 -3.70
CA ARG A 84 -9.93 -1.56 -4.46
C ARG A 84 -10.31 -2.78 -5.30
N LEU A 85 -11.19 -3.66 -4.81
CA LEU A 85 -11.69 -4.81 -5.56
C LEU A 85 -12.50 -4.38 -6.79
N GLU A 86 -13.39 -3.41 -6.64
CA GLU A 86 -14.17 -2.85 -7.75
C GLU A 86 -13.26 -2.13 -8.76
N SER A 87 -12.31 -1.33 -8.28
CA SER A 87 -11.30 -0.66 -9.11
C SER A 87 -10.49 -1.63 -9.99
N LEU A 88 -10.19 -2.84 -9.48
CA LEU A 88 -9.41 -3.83 -10.22
C LEU A 88 -10.26 -4.72 -11.14
N THR A 89 -11.51 -4.99 -10.77
CA THR A 89 -12.38 -5.93 -11.51
C THR A 89 -13.35 -5.23 -12.47
N GLY A 90 -13.63 -3.96 -12.27
CA GLY A 90 -14.72 -3.23 -12.93
C GLY A 90 -16.12 -3.70 -12.53
N ILE A 91 -16.25 -4.58 -11.52
CA ILE A 91 -17.52 -5.17 -11.10
C ILE A 91 -18.10 -4.36 -9.92
N PRO A 92 -19.29 -3.75 -10.06
CA PRO A 92 -19.95 -3.05 -8.98
C PRO A 92 -20.26 -3.96 -7.79
N VAL A 93 -19.86 -3.56 -6.58
CA VAL A 93 -20.20 -4.27 -5.32
C VAL A 93 -21.06 -3.39 -4.42
N GLY A 94 -22.10 -3.95 -3.79
CA GLY A 94 -22.93 -3.18 -2.86
C GLY A 94 -22.17 -2.82 -1.57
N ARG A 95 -22.02 -1.53 -1.24
CA ARG A 95 -21.45 -1.06 0.04
C ARG A 95 -22.42 -1.11 1.23
N GLY A 96 -23.74 -1.06 0.98
CA GLY A 96 -24.74 -0.99 2.04
C GLY A 96 -24.51 0.21 2.98
N SER A 97 -24.44 -0.06 4.29
CA SER A 97 -24.20 0.92 5.35
C SER A 97 -22.72 1.20 5.65
N LEU A 98 -21.77 0.51 4.99
CA LEU A 98 -20.33 0.57 5.33
C LEU A 98 -19.74 1.98 5.35
N ALA A 99 -20.20 2.90 4.48
CA ALA A 99 -19.74 4.28 4.47
C ALA A 99 -20.14 5.04 5.75
N THR A 100 -21.39 4.88 6.20
CA THR A 100 -21.88 5.47 7.46
C THR A 100 -21.21 4.82 8.68
N GLU A 101 -21.03 3.50 8.64
CA GLU A 101 -20.34 2.76 9.69
C GLU A 101 -18.85 3.16 9.79
N ALA A 102 -18.18 3.41 8.66
CA ALA A 102 -16.79 3.89 8.63
C ALA A 102 -16.63 5.25 9.32
N ILE A 103 -17.55 6.20 9.06
CA ILE A 103 -17.55 7.53 9.70
C ILE A 103 -17.81 7.40 11.21
N ALA A 104 -18.79 6.58 11.61
CA ALA A 104 -19.09 6.37 13.02
C ALA A 104 -17.95 5.67 13.78
N TRP A 105 -17.26 4.74 13.11
CA TRP A 105 -16.09 4.04 13.63
C TRP A 105 -14.89 4.97 13.84
N GLU A 106 -14.62 5.84 12.87
CA GLU A 106 -13.55 6.85 12.95
C GLU A 106 -13.80 7.80 14.14
N ALA A 107 -14.99 8.40 14.23
CA ALA A 107 -15.38 9.25 15.36
C ALA A 107 -15.37 8.54 16.73
N THR A 108 -15.51 7.20 16.76
CA THR A 108 -15.39 6.41 17.99
C THR A 108 -13.93 6.28 18.45
N ILE A 109 -12.99 6.22 17.50
CA ILE A 109 -11.55 6.15 17.80
C ILE A 109 -11.01 7.55 18.14
N ASP A 110 -11.44 8.60 17.42
CA ASP A 110 -11.15 9.99 17.78
C ASP A 110 -11.52 10.25 19.25
N ALA A 111 -12.75 9.88 19.64
CA ALA A 111 -13.24 10.04 21.02
C ALA A 111 -12.50 9.16 22.05
N ALA A 112 -11.95 8.01 21.64
CA ALA A 112 -11.16 7.15 22.52
C ALA A 112 -9.71 7.65 22.71
N ALA A 113 -9.16 8.37 21.73
CA ALA A 113 -7.82 8.94 21.78
C ALA A 113 -7.77 10.37 22.37
N ALA A 114 -8.89 11.11 22.37
CA ALA A 114 -8.92 12.54 22.69
C ALA A 114 -8.41 12.94 24.10
N ASP A 115 -8.55 12.05 25.09
CA ASP A 115 -8.10 12.29 26.47
C ASP A 115 -6.65 11.79 26.73
N ASP A 116 -5.97 11.25 25.70
CA ASP A 116 -4.60 10.73 25.77
C ASP A 116 -3.66 11.58 24.89
N GLU A 117 -2.87 12.43 25.53
CA GLU A 117 -1.92 13.34 24.87
C GLU A 117 -0.79 12.57 24.14
N GLU A 118 -0.31 11.45 24.69
CA GLU A 118 0.73 10.64 24.05
C GLU A 118 0.19 9.95 22.80
N MET A 119 -1.03 9.41 22.87
CA MET A 119 -1.71 8.81 21.71
C MET A 119 -2.03 9.84 20.63
N THR A 120 -2.46 11.05 21.02
CA THR A 120 -2.76 12.15 20.09
C THR A 120 -1.51 12.58 19.31
N GLU A 121 -0.38 12.80 19.98
CA GLU A 121 0.88 13.15 19.32
C GLU A 121 1.42 12.00 18.45
N TYR A 122 1.23 10.74 18.88
CA TYR A 122 1.59 9.59 18.06
C TYR A 122 0.76 9.49 16.78
N ILE A 123 -0.56 9.68 16.85
CA ILE A 123 -1.44 9.70 15.68
C ILE A 123 -1.01 10.80 14.72
N ARG A 124 -0.69 12.00 15.23
CA ARG A 124 -0.17 13.12 14.44
C ARG A 124 1.15 12.76 13.73
N GLN A 125 2.08 12.09 14.41
CA GLN A 125 3.32 11.64 13.76
C GLN A 125 3.04 10.63 12.62
N LEU A 126 2.05 9.75 12.78
CA LEU A 126 1.60 8.84 11.71
C LEU A 126 0.95 9.59 10.54
N GLU A 127 0.21 10.67 10.81
CA GLU A 127 -0.32 11.58 9.79
C GLU A 127 0.78 12.27 9.01
N GLU A 128 1.74 12.92 9.68
CA GLU A 128 2.85 13.62 9.03
C GLU A 128 3.71 12.67 8.17
N ASN A 129 3.97 11.46 8.66
CA ASN A 129 4.63 10.40 7.89
C ASN A 129 3.80 9.97 6.66
N ARG A 130 2.48 9.79 6.83
CA ARG A 130 1.59 9.34 5.75
C ARG A 130 1.45 10.39 4.65
N ASP A 131 1.22 11.64 5.04
CA ASP A 131 1.03 12.77 4.13
C ASP A 131 2.34 13.09 3.37
N THR A 132 3.51 12.83 3.98
CA THR A 132 4.81 12.88 3.30
C THR A 132 4.92 11.83 2.19
N VAL A 133 4.51 10.58 2.45
CA VAL A 133 4.55 9.48 1.46
C VAL A 133 3.54 9.69 0.32
N ASP A 134 2.36 10.23 0.61
CA ASP A 134 1.34 10.56 -0.39
C ASP A 134 1.62 11.89 -1.14
N SER A 135 2.68 12.63 -0.78
CA SER A 135 3.01 13.89 -1.43
C SER A 135 3.49 13.69 -2.88
N PRO A 136 3.10 14.57 -3.83
CA PRO A 136 3.57 14.50 -5.22
C PRO A 136 5.09 14.59 -5.34
N GLU A 137 5.75 15.21 -4.37
CA GLU A 137 7.19 15.47 -4.30
C GLU A 137 7.98 14.21 -3.85
N ALA A 138 7.32 13.28 -3.16
CA ALA A 138 7.86 11.96 -2.81
C ALA A 138 7.70 10.91 -3.91
N SER A 139 7.00 11.23 -5.01
CA SER A 139 6.91 10.36 -6.19
C SER A 139 8.30 10.01 -6.73
N GLY A 140 8.50 8.74 -7.09
CA GLY A 140 9.74 8.27 -7.72
C GLY A 140 10.13 9.05 -8.97
N ASP A 141 9.15 9.63 -9.68
CA ASP A 141 9.38 10.49 -10.85
C ASP A 141 10.06 11.82 -10.48
N ALA A 142 9.68 12.43 -9.36
CA ALA A 142 10.29 13.67 -8.87
C ALA A 142 11.73 13.44 -8.39
N ILE A 143 11.95 12.33 -7.68
CA ILE A 143 13.29 11.89 -7.25
C ILE A 143 14.18 11.57 -8.46
N ALA A 144 13.63 10.88 -9.47
CA ALA A 144 14.34 10.61 -10.72
C ALA A 144 14.68 11.89 -11.50
N GLN A 145 13.76 12.87 -11.55
CA GLN A 145 13.98 14.14 -12.22
C GLN A 145 15.08 15.00 -11.56
N GLU A 146 15.16 15.01 -10.23
CA GLU A 146 16.29 15.61 -9.51
C GLU A 146 17.60 14.83 -9.72
N PHE A 147 17.55 13.50 -9.76
CA PHE A 147 18.74 12.67 -10.03
C PHE A 147 19.29 12.90 -11.46
N GLU A 148 18.41 13.04 -12.46
CA GLU A 148 18.80 13.44 -13.81
C GLU A 148 19.41 14.85 -13.85
N GLN A 149 18.83 15.82 -13.14
CA GLN A 149 19.40 17.17 -13.05
C GLN A 149 20.78 17.17 -12.38
N TYR A 150 20.95 16.39 -11.31
CA TYR A 150 22.23 16.23 -10.62
C TYR A 150 23.31 15.65 -11.54
N LEU A 151 22.98 14.60 -12.31
CA LEU A 151 23.90 14.01 -13.30
C LEU A 151 24.23 14.99 -14.43
N ARG A 152 23.25 15.73 -14.95
CA ARG A 152 23.47 16.76 -16.00
C ARG A 152 24.37 17.90 -15.51
N ARG A 153 24.26 18.32 -14.25
CA ARG A 153 25.13 19.37 -13.66
C ARG A 153 26.57 18.89 -13.45
N ARG A 154 26.84 17.59 -13.35
CA ARG A 154 28.16 17.06 -13.02
C ARG A 154 29.06 16.70 -14.22
N GLY A 155 28.55 16.75 -15.44
CA GLY A 155 29.34 16.89 -16.69
C GLY A 155 30.35 15.80 -17.05
N ASP A 156 30.51 14.75 -16.24
CA ASP A 156 31.59 13.76 -16.37
C ASP A 156 31.01 12.33 -16.31
N GLY A 157 30.39 11.92 -17.43
CA GLY A 157 30.10 10.50 -17.66
C GLY A 157 31.40 9.77 -18.00
N PRO A 158 31.63 8.53 -17.49
CA PRO A 158 32.92 7.87 -17.63
C PRO A 158 33.32 7.72 -19.09
N SER A 159 34.35 8.45 -19.49
CA SER A 159 34.91 8.41 -20.83
C SER A 159 35.51 7.02 -21.08
N LYS A 160 34.98 6.33 -22.10
CA LYS A 160 35.43 4.98 -22.48
C LYS A 160 36.94 5.01 -22.74
N PRO A 161 37.74 4.12 -22.11
CA PRO A 161 39.16 4.00 -22.44
C PRO A 161 39.33 3.68 -23.93
N GLY A 162 40.21 4.44 -24.60
CA GLY A 162 40.52 4.21 -26.01
C GLY A 162 41.08 2.80 -26.23
N ARG A 163 40.59 2.13 -27.28
CA ARG A 163 41.10 0.82 -27.70
C ARG A 163 42.49 1.00 -28.31
N ASP A 164 43.50 0.37 -27.70
CA ASP A 164 44.89 0.37 -28.18
C ASP A 164 44.99 -0.48 -29.46
N ASP A 165 45.00 0.17 -30.62
CA ASP A 165 45.29 -0.48 -31.91
C ASP A 165 46.81 -0.57 -32.10
N ARG A 166 47.38 -1.73 -31.75
CA ARG A 166 48.74 -2.12 -32.16
C ARG A 166 48.71 -3.25 -33.18
N ARG A 167 49.52 -3.08 -34.22
CA ARG A 167 49.90 -4.11 -35.20
C ARG A 167 51.17 -4.80 -34.76
#